data_AF-A0ABD6BA25-F1
#
_entry.id   AF-A0ABD6BA25-F1
#
_cell.length_a   1.000
_cell.length_b   1.000
_cell.length_c   1.000
_cell.angle_alpha   90.00
_cell.angle_beta   90.00
_cell.angle_gamma   90.00
#
_symmetry.space_group_name_H-M   'P 1'
#
loop_
_entity.id
_entity.type
_entity.pdbx_description
1 polymer ?
#
loop_
_entity_poly.entity_id
_entity_poly.type
_entity_poly.pdbx_seq_one_letter_code
_entity_poly.pdbx_strand_id
1 'polypeptide(L)'
;MAHLEQTRAVVEADEKFDGKIIPTERAELDRPVRLQDGATVQGSIYGETIDMAPNSSVEGSVMASGGVELDGSHIHGEVGTPGKVIAEDARIDGTVTGKRVTLSNCVVRGNVVGTEVILENCTVLGIATADRRLDLTDSLCYTFRGHNETVLDEVTVILPQAIADGGLTLETPVTVAGLGSLDVDTESDDEDEKHPELTQSDLYTHEGTTYLTLSPRILNLEKVNDRLEELEQGVLAAVDDSTGDTMEMSIEDVLDLLDVDANRAPLTE
;
A
#
# COMPACT_ATOMS: atom_id res chain seq x y z
N MET A 1 17.53 11.97 -25.04
CA MET A 1 16.75 13.17 -25.39
C MET A 1 15.33 12.69 -25.53
N ALA A 2 14.46 13.10 -24.61
CA ALA A 2 13.11 12.60 -24.52
C ALA A 2 12.37 12.81 -25.85
N HIS A 3 11.81 11.74 -26.37
CA HIS A 3 11.08 11.73 -27.62
C HIS A 3 9.58 11.80 -27.32
N LEU A 4 9.07 13.04 -27.21
CA LEU A 4 7.65 13.32 -27.07
C LEU A 4 7.03 13.53 -28.44
N GLU A 5 6.44 12.47 -28.99
CA GLU A 5 5.64 12.50 -30.22
C GLU A 5 4.15 12.52 -29.86
N GLN A 6 3.28 12.90 -30.80
CA GLN A 6 1.83 12.81 -30.59
C GLN A 6 1.38 11.37 -30.31
N THR A 7 2.07 10.38 -30.88
CA THR A 7 1.70 8.96 -30.82
C THR A 7 2.46 8.14 -29.79
N ARG A 8 3.52 8.68 -29.17
CA ARG A 8 4.29 8.01 -28.11
C ARG A 8 5.16 9.01 -27.34
N ALA A 9 5.37 8.77 -26.06
CA ALA A 9 6.34 9.50 -25.26
C ALA A 9 7.38 8.52 -24.72
N VAL A 10 8.66 8.77 -24.97
CA VAL A 10 9.76 7.96 -24.45
C VAL A 10 10.77 8.86 -23.76
N VAL A 11 11.09 8.55 -22.51
CA VAL A 11 12.24 9.13 -21.79
C VAL A 11 13.35 8.09 -21.81
N GLU A 12 14.51 8.46 -22.34
CA GLU A 12 15.62 7.52 -22.54
C GLU A 12 16.31 7.16 -21.21
N ALA A 13 17.12 6.11 -21.24
CA ALA A 13 17.79 5.63 -20.03
C ALA A 13 18.68 6.70 -19.40
N ASP A 14 18.69 6.77 -18.07
CA ASP A 14 19.39 7.76 -17.25
C ASP A 14 19.06 9.23 -17.59
N GLU A 15 17.97 9.47 -18.34
CA GLU A 15 17.59 10.81 -18.74
C GLU A 15 16.72 11.49 -17.70
N LYS A 16 17.06 12.74 -17.40
CA LYS A 16 16.21 13.64 -16.62
C LYS A 16 15.36 14.51 -17.53
N PHE A 17 14.05 14.32 -17.49
CA PHE A 17 13.06 15.17 -18.14
C PHE A 17 12.47 16.18 -17.16
N ASP A 18 12.78 17.45 -17.35
CA ASP A 18 12.24 18.56 -16.56
C ASP A 18 10.91 19.04 -17.15
N GLY A 19 9.81 18.53 -16.59
CA GLY A 19 8.46 18.88 -16.99
C GLY A 19 7.47 17.73 -16.87
N LYS A 20 6.22 18.05 -17.20
CA LYS A 20 5.10 17.10 -17.18
C LYS A 20 4.88 16.47 -18.56
N ILE A 21 4.56 15.17 -18.57
CA ILE A 21 4.16 14.44 -19.77
C ILE A 21 2.64 14.33 -19.74
N ILE A 22 1.93 15.41 -20.10
CA ILE A 22 0.46 15.41 -20.13
C ILE A 22 -0.07 15.77 -21.53
N PRO A 23 -1.25 15.26 -21.92
CA PRO A 23 -1.93 15.66 -23.15
C PRO A 23 -2.21 17.16 -23.16
N THR A 24 -1.80 17.81 -24.25
CA THR A 24 -2.17 19.18 -24.61
C THR A 24 -3.23 19.20 -25.71
N GLU A 25 -3.30 18.11 -26.49
CA GLU A 25 -4.30 17.90 -27.54
C GLU A 25 -5.00 16.55 -27.36
N ARG A 26 -6.21 16.44 -27.92
CA ARG A 26 -7.02 15.22 -27.81
C ARG A 26 -6.33 13.98 -28.37
N ALA A 27 -5.50 14.14 -29.41
CA ALA A 27 -4.79 13.04 -30.05
C ALA A 27 -3.74 12.40 -29.12
N GLU A 28 -3.34 13.07 -28.04
CA GLU A 28 -2.34 12.59 -27.10
C GLU A 28 -2.94 11.85 -25.90
N LEU A 29 -4.28 11.82 -25.75
CA LEU A 29 -4.94 11.10 -24.65
C LEU A 29 -4.66 9.59 -24.69
N ASP A 30 -4.58 9.05 -25.90
CA ASP A 30 -4.38 7.62 -26.14
C ASP A 30 -2.88 7.30 -26.36
N ARG A 31 -1.99 8.15 -25.85
CA ARG A 31 -0.55 8.01 -26.08
C ARG A 31 0.07 7.05 -25.07
N PRO A 32 0.82 6.01 -25.50
CA PRO A 32 1.67 5.25 -24.59
C PRO A 32 2.86 6.09 -24.13
N VAL A 33 3.20 6.00 -22.85
CA VAL A 33 4.37 6.62 -22.23
C VAL A 33 5.31 5.52 -21.75
N ARG A 34 6.61 5.67 -22.02
CA ARG A 34 7.65 4.75 -21.56
C ARG A 34 8.79 5.49 -20.91
N LEU A 35 9.17 5.08 -19.71
CA LEU A 35 10.38 5.51 -19.04
C LEU A 35 11.35 4.33 -19.06
N GLN A 36 12.54 4.55 -19.62
CA GLN A 36 13.62 3.57 -19.63
C GLN A 36 14.34 3.53 -18.28
N ASP A 37 15.25 2.57 -18.12
CA ASP A 37 16.01 2.34 -16.89
C ASP A 37 16.70 3.63 -16.41
N GLY A 38 16.54 3.96 -15.12
CA GLY A 38 17.12 5.16 -14.53
C GLY A 38 16.51 6.50 -14.97
N ALA A 39 15.46 6.50 -15.79
CA ALA A 39 14.85 7.74 -16.28
C ALA A 39 14.10 8.48 -15.17
N THR A 40 14.26 9.80 -15.09
CA THR A 40 13.57 10.66 -14.11
C THR A 40 12.67 11.68 -14.77
N VAL A 41 11.42 11.80 -14.33
CA VAL A 41 10.48 12.85 -14.78
C VAL A 41 10.16 13.78 -13.61
N GLN A 42 10.43 15.07 -13.77
CA GLN A 42 10.05 16.10 -12.81
C GLN A 42 8.68 16.69 -13.15
N GLY A 43 7.63 15.91 -12.85
CA GLY A 43 6.24 16.32 -13.05
C GLY A 43 5.33 15.12 -13.31
N SER A 44 4.03 15.39 -13.39
CA SER A 44 3.03 14.34 -13.60
C SER A 44 3.08 13.75 -15.02
N ILE A 45 2.72 12.48 -15.11
CA ILE A 45 2.60 11.72 -16.36
C ILE A 45 1.14 11.35 -16.60
N TYR A 46 0.69 11.51 -17.84
CA TYR A 46 -0.56 10.96 -18.32
C TYR A 46 -0.39 10.24 -19.67
N GLY A 47 -1.02 9.07 -19.82
CA GLY A 47 -1.05 8.29 -21.06
C GLY A 47 -2.18 7.25 -21.13
N GLU A 48 -2.26 6.50 -22.23
CA GLU A 48 -3.12 5.31 -22.31
C GLU A 48 -2.54 4.17 -21.48
N THR A 49 -1.29 3.82 -21.80
CA THR A 49 -0.47 2.89 -21.03
C THR A 49 0.80 3.61 -20.60
N ILE A 50 1.25 3.30 -19.39
CA ILE A 50 2.50 3.84 -18.84
C ILE A 50 3.35 2.63 -18.43
N ASP A 51 4.48 2.45 -19.10
CA ASP A 51 5.46 1.40 -18.81
C ASP A 51 6.72 2.06 -18.21
N MET A 52 7.07 1.71 -16.99
CA MET A 52 8.24 2.24 -16.29
C MET A 52 9.23 1.12 -15.98
N ALA A 53 10.44 1.26 -16.52
CA ALA A 53 11.53 0.33 -16.29
C ALA A 53 12.20 0.55 -14.92
N PRO A 54 13.06 -0.38 -14.47
CA PRO A 54 13.79 -0.28 -13.20
C PRO A 54 14.50 1.05 -12.99
N ASN A 55 14.64 1.44 -11.72
CA ASN A 55 15.33 2.65 -11.28
C ASN A 55 14.74 3.96 -11.84
N SER A 56 13.59 3.91 -12.52
CA SER A 56 12.95 5.11 -13.02
C SER A 56 12.14 5.80 -11.93
N SER A 57 12.04 7.12 -12.01
CA SER A 57 11.39 7.93 -10.98
C SER A 57 10.53 9.05 -11.52
N VAL A 58 9.47 9.38 -10.78
CA VAL A 58 8.52 10.44 -11.14
C VAL A 58 8.21 11.31 -9.92
N GLU A 59 8.52 12.59 -10.02
CA GLU A 59 8.13 13.62 -9.05
C GLU A 59 6.75 14.19 -9.43
N GLY A 60 5.71 13.41 -9.17
CA GLY A 60 4.32 13.75 -9.44
C GLY A 60 3.46 12.53 -9.76
N SER A 61 2.15 12.78 -9.92
CA SER A 61 1.18 11.70 -10.19
C SER A 61 1.37 11.01 -11.55
N VAL A 62 1.14 9.70 -11.58
CA VAL A 62 1.11 8.85 -12.76
C VAL A 62 -0.32 8.41 -13.03
N MET A 63 -0.90 8.88 -14.12
CA MET A 63 -2.32 8.69 -14.44
C MET A 63 -2.50 8.04 -15.81
N ALA A 64 -3.13 6.87 -15.88
CA ALA A 64 -3.35 6.19 -17.16
C ALA A 64 -4.83 5.93 -17.44
N SER A 65 -5.25 5.97 -18.70
CA SER A 65 -6.63 5.59 -19.07
C SER A 65 -6.82 4.07 -19.23
N GLY A 66 -5.75 3.33 -19.55
CA GLY A 66 -5.77 1.89 -19.80
C GLY A 66 -4.99 1.07 -18.77
N GLY A 67 -3.75 1.45 -18.44
CA GLY A 67 -2.99 0.75 -17.40
C GLY A 67 -1.62 1.33 -17.09
N VAL A 68 -1.09 0.92 -15.95
CA VAL A 68 0.24 1.30 -15.45
C VAL A 68 1.01 0.03 -15.11
N GLU A 69 2.23 -0.08 -15.61
CA GLU A 69 3.19 -1.15 -15.30
C GLU A 69 4.46 -0.50 -14.74
N LEU A 70 4.79 -0.83 -13.49
CA LEU A 70 5.95 -0.31 -12.75
C LEU A 70 6.88 -1.48 -12.41
N ASP A 71 8.16 -1.34 -12.74
CA ASP A 71 9.21 -2.30 -12.40
C ASP A 71 10.33 -1.52 -11.72
N GLY A 72 10.68 -1.84 -10.47
CA GLY A 72 11.79 -1.20 -9.75
C GLY A 72 11.70 0.32 -9.65
N SER A 73 10.49 0.89 -9.68
CA SER A 73 10.27 2.32 -9.92
C SER A 73 9.90 3.09 -8.65
N HIS A 74 10.24 4.39 -8.58
CA HIS A 74 9.88 5.26 -7.45
C HIS A 74 8.95 6.41 -7.88
N ILE A 75 7.74 6.44 -7.33
CA ILE A 75 6.73 7.46 -7.61
C ILE A 75 6.52 8.33 -6.38
N HIS A 76 6.76 9.62 -6.51
CA HIS A 76 6.36 10.62 -5.53
C HIS A 76 5.03 11.26 -5.95
N GLY A 77 3.93 10.56 -5.66
CA GLY A 77 2.57 10.99 -6.00
C GLY A 77 1.61 9.85 -6.29
N GLU A 78 0.37 10.23 -6.61
CA GLU A 78 -0.73 9.31 -6.89
C GLU A 78 -0.51 8.45 -8.15
N VAL A 79 -0.86 7.16 -8.08
CA VAL A 79 -0.91 6.24 -9.24
C VAL A 79 -2.36 5.85 -9.51
N GLY A 80 -2.90 6.20 -10.68
CA GLY A 80 -4.33 6.07 -10.95
C GLY A 80 -4.69 5.60 -12.35
N THR A 81 -5.63 4.66 -12.45
CA THR A 81 -6.22 4.24 -13.72
C THR A 81 -7.60 3.60 -13.55
N PRO A 82 -8.54 3.73 -14.50
CA PRO A 82 -9.76 2.91 -14.50
C PRO A 82 -9.50 1.48 -14.98
N GLY A 83 -8.27 1.17 -15.43
CA GLY A 83 -7.85 -0.15 -15.88
C GLY A 83 -7.04 -0.90 -14.83
N LYS A 84 -5.85 -1.39 -15.21
CA LYS A 84 -4.99 -2.21 -14.33
C LYS A 84 -3.74 -1.46 -13.88
N VAL A 85 -3.35 -1.67 -12.62
CA VAL A 85 -2.02 -1.32 -12.09
C VAL A 85 -1.30 -2.62 -11.78
N ILE A 86 -0.11 -2.78 -12.35
CA ILE A 86 0.82 -3.86 -12.02
C ILE A 86 2.10 -3.20 -11.55
N ALA A 87 2.60 -3.57 -10.37
CA ALA A 87 3.87 -3.07 -9.88
C ALA A 87 4.68 -4.21 -9.26
N GLU A 88 5.98 -4.23 -9.56
CA GLU A 88 6.96 -5.12 -8.97
C GLU A 88 8.14 -4.28 -8.46
N ASP A 89 8.61 -4.57 -7.25
CA ASP A 89 9.75 -3.90 -6.63
C ASP A 89 9.64 -2.36 -6.64
N ALA A 90 8.42 -1.82 -6.50
CA ALA A 90 8.15 -0.39 -6.62
C ALA A 90 7.94 0.31 -5.27
N ARG A 91 8.34 1.57 -5.19
CA ARG A 91 8.03 2.48 -4.08
C ARG A 91 7.07 3.57 -4.55
N ILE A 92 5.96 3.73 -3.84
CA ILE A 92 4.90 4.68 -4.21
C ILE A 92 4.54 5.52 -2.98
N ASP A 93 4.92 6.79 -3.01
CA ASP A 93 4.55 7.78 -1.99
C ASP A 93 3.23 8.45 -2.42
N GLY A 94 2.13 7.71 -2.30
CA GLY A 94 0.80 8.13 -2.75
C GLY A 94 -0.22 7.00 -2.73
N THR A 95 -1.47 7.32 -3.08
CA THR A 95 -2.53 6.32 -3.24
C THR A 95 -2.45 5.64 -4.61
N VAL A 96 -2.61 4.32 -4.60
CA VAL A 96 -2.74 3.49 -5.81
C VAL A 96 -4.22 3.18 -6.04
N THR A 97 -4.74 3.60 -7.20
CA THR A 97 -6.13 3.36 -7.59
C THR A 97 -6.21 2.65 -8.94
N GLY A 98 -6.88 1.50 -8.98
CA GLY A 98 -7.06 0.70 -10.20
C GLY A 98 -8.38 -0.06 -10.18
N LYS A 99 -8.91 -0.47 -11.33
CA LYS A 99 -9.95 -1.50 -11.32
C LYS A 99 -9.39 -2.83 -10.83
N ARG A 100 -8.20 -3.19 -11.32
CA ARG A 100 -7.40 -4.31 -10.82
C ARG A 100 -6.02 -3.79 -10.42
N VAL A 101 -5.63 -4.03 -9.17
CA VAL A 101 -4.32 -3.68 -8.63
C VAL A 101 -3.60 -4.97 -8.25
N THR A 102 -2.40 -5.16 -8.76
CA THR A 102 -1.54 -6.30 -8.46
C THR A 102 -0.15 -5.79 -8.14
N LEU A 103 0.25 -5.85 -6.87
CA LEU A 103 1.54 -5.38 -6.40
C LEU A 103 2.32 -6.55 -5.80
N SER A 104 3.60 -6.66 -6.14
CA SER A 104 4.53 -7.63 -5.55
C SER A 104 5.80 -6.92 -5.10
N ASN A 105 6.28 -7.22 -3.88
CA ASN A 105 7.48 -6.59 -3.31
C ASN A 105 7.43 -5.05 -3.30
N CYS A 106 6.27 -4.47 -3.04
CA CYS A 106 6.08 -3.02 -3.14
C CYS A 106 5.95 -2.35 -1.77
N VAL A 107 6.38 -1.09 -1.70
CA VAL A 107 6.07 -0.21 -0.57
C VAL A 107 5.16 0.92 -1.03
N VAL A 108 4.01 1.06 -0.37
CA VAL A 108 3.03 2.12 -0.63
C VAL A 108 2.84 2.96 0.62
N ARG A 109 3.31 4.21 0.61
CA ARG A 109 3.02 5.21 1.66
C ARG A 109 1.71 5.92 1.30
N GLY A 110 0.61 5.21 1.49
CA GLY A 110 -0.72 5.66 1.09
C GLY A 110 -1.71 4.50 1.04
N ASN A 111 -2.83 4.72 0.36
CA ASN A 111 -3.88 3.71 0.25
C ASN A 111 -3.72 2.86 -1.02
N VAL A 112 -4.28 1.66 -1.01
CA VAL A 112 -4.47 0.85 -2.21
C VAL A 112 -5.95 0.58 -2.39
N VAL A 113 -6.52 1.00 -3.52
CA VAL A 113 -7.96 0.96 -3.75
C VAL A 113 -8.26 0.35 -5.11
N GLY A 114 -9.16 -0.64 -5.14
CA GLY A 114 -9.66 -1.14 -6.40
C GLY A 114 -10.91 -2.02 -6.33
N THR A 115 -11.31 -2.55 -7.48
CA THR A 115 -12.35 -3.60 -7.50
C THR A 115 -11.75 -4.95 -7.11
N GLU A 116 -10.55 -5.23 -7.62
CA GLU A 116 -9.76 -6.42 -7.31
C GLU A 116 -8.36 -5.95 -6.88
N VAL A 117 -7.93 -6.29 -5.67
CA VAL A 117 -6.62 -5.93 -5.12
C VAL A 117 -5.90 -7.22 -4.70
N ILE A 118 -4.69 -7.40 -5.20
CA ILE A 118 -3.81 -8.55 -4.91
C ILE A 118 -2.46 -7.98 -4.48
N LEU A 119 -2.07 -8.23 -3.23
CA LEU A 119 -0.79 -7.80 -2.67
C LEU A 119 0.00 -9.02 -2.22
N GLU A 120 1.24 -9.12 -2.69
CA GLU A 120 2.19 -10.17 -2.32
C GLU A 120 3.48 -9.54 -1.81
N ASN A 121 3.90 -9.87 -0.59
CA ASN A 121 5.09 -9.29 0.04
C ASN A 121 5.10 -7.75 -0.04
N CYS A 122 4.04 -7.09 0.42
CA CYS A 122 3.88 -5.64 0.31
C CYS A 122 3.77 -4.96 1.67
N THR A 123 4.30 -3.74 1.77
CA THR A 123 4.09 -2.85 2.91
C THR A 123 3.22 -1.67 2.50
N VAL A 124 2.00 -1.58 3.03
CA VAL A 124 1.05 -0.50 2.77
C VAL A 124 0.83 0.32 4.03
N LEU A 125 1.44 1.50 4.11
CA LEU A 125 1.23 2.45 5.21
C LEU A 125 -0.08 3.23 4.99
N GLY A 126 -1.17 2.49 4.97
CA GLY A 126 -2.53 2.97 4.72
C GLY A 126 -3.50 1.80 4.55
N ILE A 127 -4.65 2.06 3.93
CA ILE A 127 -5.74 1.09 3.84
C ILE A 127 -5.71 0.36 2.51
N ALA A 128 -5.71 -0.98 2.53
CA ALA A 128 -5.96 -1.82 1.36
C ALA A 128 -7.47 -2.10 1.23
N THR A 129 -8.11 -1.61 0.16
CA THR A 129 -9.56 -1.68 -0.03
C THR A 129 -9.92 -2.35 -1.36
N ALA A 130 -10.80 -3.35 -1.32
CA ALA A 130 -11.37 -3.95 -2.53
C ALA A 130 -12.88 -4.23 -2.45
N ASP A 131 -13.58 -3.87 -3.54
CA ASP A 131 -15.03 -4.07 -3.63
C ASP A 131 -15.43 -5.52 -3.93
N ARG A 132 -14.64 -6.24 -4.75
CA ARG A 132 -14.99 -7.60 -5.20
C ARG A 132 -14.09 -8.66 -4.61
N ARG A 133 -12.77 -8.44 -4.66
CA ARG A 133 -11.77 -9.42 -4.23
C ARG A 133 -10.54 -8.73 -3.65
N LEU A 134 -10.17 -9.12 -2.44
CA LEU A 134 -8.97 -8.69 -1.75
C LEU A 134 -8.13 -9.94 -1.41
N ASP A 135 -6.96 -10.08 -2.02
CA ASP A 135 -6.00 -11.12 -1.68
C ASP A 135 -4.75 -10.45 -1.09
N LEU A 136 -4.40 -10.82 0.13
CA LEU A 136 -3.21 -10.34 0.83
C LEU A 136 -2.36 -11.54 1.24
N THR A 137 -1.12 -11.59 0.76
CA THR A 137 -0.14 -12.64 1.07
C THR A 137 1.15 -12.01 1.56
N ASP A 138 1.65 -12.44 2.72
CA ASP A 138 2.90 -11.97 3.34
C ASP A 138 2.99 -10.43 3.38
N SER A 139 1.87 -9.76 3.69
CA SER A 139 1.75 -8.31 3.51
C SER A 139 1.41 -7.60 4.82
N LEU A 140 1.97 -6.41 5.00
CA LEU A 140 1.67 -5.49 6.09
C LEU A 140 0.76 -4.37 5.57
N CYS A 141 -0.31 -4.06 6.30
CA CYS A 141 -1.10 -2.86 6.05
C CYS A 141 -1.54 -2.16 7.33
N TYR A 142 -1.90 -0.87 7.28
CA TYR A 142 -2.48 -0.22 8.45
C TYR A 142 -3.80 -0.91 8.85
N THR A 143 -4.67 -1.13 7.86
CA THR A 143 -5.84 -2.02 7.95
C THR A 143 -6.31 -2.37 6.54
N PHE A 144 -7.30 -3.25 6.43
CA PHE A 144 -7.92 -3.58 5.15
C PHE A 144 -9.45 -3.50 5.19
N ARG A 145 -10.02 -3.42 3.99
CA ARG A 145 -11.48 -3.43 3.75
C ARG A 145 -11.79 -4.31 2.55
N GLY A 146 -12.31 -5.51 2.81
CA GLY A 146 -12.87 -6.39 1.80
C GLY A 146 -14.39 -6.44 1.89
N HIS A 147 -15.07 -6.43 0.74
CA HIS A 147 -16.54 -6.37 0.69
C HIS A 147 -17.24 -7.64 0.17
N ASN A 148 -16.53 -8.55 -0.50
CA ASN A 148 -17.17 -9.72 -1.11
C ASN A 148 -16.34 -11.00 -1.01
N GLU A 149 -15.09 -10.99 -1.46
CA GLU A 149 -14.16 -12.10 -1.26
C GLU A 149 -12.86 -11.54 -0.69
N THR A 150 -12.42 -12.08 0.45
CA THR A 150 -11.18 -11.70 1.12
C THR A 150 -10.41 -12.97 1.44
N VAL A 151 -9.16 -13.06 0.99
CA VAL A 151 -8.23 -14.15 1.29
C VAL A 151 -6.99 -13.57 1.93
N LEU A 152 -6.66 -14.03 3.13
CA LEU A 152 -5.52 -13.55 3.92
C LEU A 152 -4.60 -14.71 4.25
N ASP A 153 -3.33 -14.56 3.90
CA ASP A 153 -2.25 -15.49 4.21
C ASP A 153 -1.02 -14.70 4.69
N GLU A 154 -0.50 -15.05 5.87
CA GLU A 154 0.65 -14.39 6.50
C GLU A 154 0.53 -12.85 6.59
N VAL A 155 -0.67 -12.34 6.88
CA VAL A 155 -0.97 -10.89 6.90
C VAL A 155 -0.70 -10.27 8.27
N THR A 156 -0.11 -9.07 8.26
CA THR A 156 0.05 -8.23 9.44
C THR A 156 -0.75 -6.93 9.31
N VAL A 157 -1.48 -6.55 10.35
CA VAL A 157 -2.21 -5.27 10.43
C VAL A 157 -1.74 -4.43 11.62
N ILE A 158 -1.84 -3.11 11.52
CA ILE A 158 -1.53 -2.21 12.63
C ILE A 158 -2.77 -1.96 13.48
N LEU A 159 -3.90 -1.66 12.82
CA LEU A 159 -5.17 -1.47 13.51
C LEU A 159 -5.75 -2.85 13.86
N PRO A 160 -6.15 -3.10 15.13
CA PRO A 160 -6.71 -4.38 15.59
C PRO A 160 -8.14 -4.64 15.08
N GLN A 161 -8.53 -3.99 13.98
CA GLN A 161 -9.86 -4.04 13.39
C GLN A 161 -9.76 -3.84 11.87
N ALA A 162 -10.45 -4.69 11.12
CA ALA A 162 -10.61 -4.59 9.68
C ALA A 162 -12.05 -4.90 9.25
N ILE A 163 -12.45 -4.42 8.08
CA ILE A 163 -13.74 -4.77 7.47
C ILE A 163 -13.52 -5.98 6.57
N ALA A 164 -14.23 -7.06 6.86
CA ALA A 164 -14.19 -8.31 6.11
C ALA A 164 -15.62 -8.73 5.77
N ASP A 165 -16.31 -7.88 5.02
CA ASP A 165 -17.67 -8.12 4.59
C ASP A 165 -17.70 -9.12 3.42
N GLY A 166 -18.76 -9.92 3.35
CA GLY A 166 -18.86 -11.06 2.44
C GLY A 166 -18.10 -12.31 2.93
N GLY A 167 -17.39 -12.97 2.02
CA GLY A 167 -16.62 -14.19 2.29
C GLY A 167 -15.19 -13.87 2.73
N LEU A 168 -14.80 -14.36 3.91
CA LEU A 168 -13.43 -14.29 4.43
C LEU A 168 -12.82 -15.70 4.52
N THR A 169 -11.64 -15.86 3.93
CA THR A 169 -10.76 -17.02 4.12
C THR A 169 -9.50 -16.56 4.83
N LEU A 170 -9.23 -17.15 5.98
CA LEU A 170 -7.97 -16.99 6.70
C LEU A 170 -7.15 -18.27 6.48
N GLU A 171 -6.11 -18.19 5.66
CA GLU A 171 -5.17 -19.31 5.48
C GLU A 171 -4.27 -19.42 6.71
N THR A 172 -3.89 -18.28 7.29
CA THR A 172 -3.27 -18.15 8.62
C THR A 172 -4.01 -17.11 9.46
N PRO A 173 -3.81 -17.09 10.79
CA PRO A 173 -4.19 -15.94 11.62
C PRO A 173 -3.57 -14.63 11.11
N VAL A 174 -4.27 -13.52 11.31
CA VAL A 174 -3.76 -12.17 10.99
C VAL A 174 -3.06 -11.62 12.22
N THR A 175 -1.80 -11.22 12.07
CA THR A 175 -1.00 -10.66 13.16
C THR A 175 -1.33 -9.18 13.37
N VAL A 176 -1.39 -8.72 14.62
CA VAL A 176 -1.58 -7.30 14.94
C VAL A 176 -0.29 -6.71 15.53
N ALA A 177 0.38 -5.86 14.75
CA ALA A 177 1.65 -5.23 15.10
C ALA A 177 1.46 -3.97 15.97
N GLY A 178 2.56 -3.51 16.58
CA GLY A 178 2.65 -2.23 17.29
C GLY A 178 1.94 -2.14 18.65
N LEU A 179 1.05 -3.08 18.97
CA LEU A 179 0.32 -3.08 20.26
C LEU A 179 1.11 -3.68 21.43
N GLY A 180 2.32 -4.20 21.19
CA GLY A 180 3.13 -4.91 22.18
C GLY A 180 2.42 -6.13 22.78
N SER A 181 2.82 -6.55 23.99
CA SER A 181 2.09 -7.55 24.77
C SER A 181 0.76 -6.96 25.25
N LEU A 182 -0.32 -7.23 24.53
CA LEU A 182 -1.67 -6.93 25.02
C LEU A 182 -2.04 -7.89 26.14
N ASP A 183 -2.70 -7.37 27.17
CA ASP A 183 -3.48 -8.19 28.10
C ASP A 183 -4.75 -8.64 27.36
N VAL A 184 -4.60 -9.61 26.47
CA VAL A 184 -5.70 -10.34 25.85
C VAL A 184 -6.04 -11.54 26.73
N ASP A 185 -7.33 -11.89 26.81
CA ASP A 185 -7.85 -13.02 27.57
C ASP A 185 -7.45 -14.36 26.93
N THR A 186 -6.15 -14.67 26.93
CA THR A 186 -5.55 -15.89 26.40
C THR A 186 -4.91 -16.67 27.53
N GLU A 187 -5.30 -17.95 27.69
CA GLU A 187 -4.80 -18.88 28.73
C GLU A 187 -3.33 -19.33 28.53
N SER A 188 -2.49 -18.55 27.85
CA SER A 188 -1.08 -18.89 27.59
C SER A 188 -0.14 -18.03 28.44
N ASP A 189 0.39 -18.62 29.51
CA ASP A 189 1.44 -18.10 30.40
C ASP A 189 2.85 -18.05 29.73
N ASP A 190 2.94 -17.89 28.41
CA ASP A 190 4.23 -17.74 27.73
C ASP A 190 4.55 -16.24 27.63
N GLU A 191 5.52 -15.79 28.43
CA GLU A 191 6.09 -14.43 28.45
C GLU A 191 6.85 -14.06 27.16
N ASP A 192 6.75 -14.87 26.10
CA ASP A 192 7.33 -14.55 24.80
C ASP A 192 6.40 -13.56 24.07
N GLU A 193 6.98 -12.44 23.66
CA GLU A 193 6.43 -11.27 22.94
C GLU A 193 5.67 -11.63 21.65
N LYS A 194 4.61 -12.42 21.74
CA LYS A 194 3.78 -12.75 20.58
C LYS A 194 2.79 -11.63 20.36
N HIS A 195 2.90 -11.02 19.18
CA HIS A 195 1.88 -10.11 18.68
C HIS A 195 0.49 -10.77 18.75
N PRO A 196 -0.54 -10.03 19.17
CA PRO A 196 -1.90 -10.52 19.16
C PRO A 196 -2.33 -10.99 17.78
N GLU A 197 -3.09 -12.10 17.72
CA GLU A 197 -3.58 -12.66 16.48
C GLU A 197 -5.12 -12.60 16.38
N LEU A 198 -5.58 -12.24 15.19
CA LEU A 198 -6.97 -12.27 14.74
C LEU A 198 -7.24 -13.58 13.99
N THR A 199 -8.26 -14.29 14.43
CA THR A 199 -8.67 -15.59 13.91
C THR A 199 -10.15 -15.58 13.53
N GLN A 200 -10.67 -16.71 13.05
CA GLN A 200 -12.09 -16.88 12.75
C GLN A 200 -13.02 -16.62 13.96
N SER A 201 -12.53 -16.76 15.20
CA SER A 201 -13.34 -16.43 16.40
C SER A 201 -13.47 -14.93 16.67
N ASP A 202 -12.66 -14.11 16.02
CA ASP A 202 -12.64 -12.65 16.17
C ASP A 202 -13.56 -11.95 15.16
N LEU A 203 -14.38 -12.73 14.45
CA LEU A 203 -15.41 -12.22 13.56
C LEU A 203 -16.62 -11.71 14.34
N TYR A 204 -16.97 -10.46 14.07
CA TYR A 204 -18.08 -9.76 14.69
C TYR A 204 -18.92 -9.03 13.65
N THR A 205 -20.21 -9.31 13.59
CA THR A 205 -21.14 -8.64 12.67
C THR A 205 -21.98 -7.60 13.42
N HIS A 206 -21.96 -6.36 12.95
CA HIS A 206 -22.77 -5.26 13.47
C HIS A 206 -23.44 -4.49 12.34
N GLU A 207 -24.74 -4.26 12.46
CA GLU A 207 -25.55 -3.52 11.46
C GLU A 207 -25.38 -4.00 10.00
N GLY A 208 -25.12 -5.30 9.82
CA GLY A 208 -24.94 -5.91 8.50
C GLY A 208 -23.52 -5.80 7.93
N THR A 209 -22.57 -5.20 8.66
CA THR A 209 -21.14 -5.20 8.31
C THR A 209 -20.41 -6.23 9.16
N THR A 210 -19.56 -7.05 8.53
CA THR A 210 -18.70 -8.01 9.23
C THR A 210 -17.31 -7.42 9.44
N TYR A 211 -16.84 -7.50 10.69
CA TYR A 211 -15.54 -7.02 11.14
C TYR A 211 -14.71 -8.20 11.62
N LEU A 212 -13.41 -8.15 11.35
CA LEU A 212 -12.41 -8.97 12.02
C LEU A 212 -11.74 -8.06 13.07
N THR A 213 -11.95 -8.32 14.36
CA THR A 213 -11.54 -7.37 15.42
C THR A 213 -11.22 -8.00 16.77
N LEU A 214 -10.17 -7.48 17.43
CA LEU A 214 -9.80 -7.86 18.80
C LEU A 214 -10.64 -7.12 19.85
N SER A 215 -11.44 -6.10 19.49
CA SER A 215 -12.19 -5.29 20.45
C SER A 215 -12.94 -6.09 21.53
N PRO A 216 -13.57 -7.25 21.24
CA PRO A 216 -14.26 -8.04 22.28
C PRO A 216 -13.34 -8.68 23.32
N ARG A 217 -12.04 -8.85 23.02
CA ARG A 217 -11.03 -9.54 23.85
C ARG A 217 -10.08 -8.59 24.57
N ILE A 218 -10.10 -7.30 24.24
CA ILE A 218 -9.22 -6.30 24.86
C ILE A 218 -9.72 -5.98 26.27
N LEU A 219 -8.93 -6.35 27.29
CA LEU A 219 -9.26 -6.12 28.70
C LEU A 219 -9.02 -4.67 29.15
N ASN A 220 -8.10 -3.95 28.49
CA ASN A 220 -7.74 -2.57 28.83
C ASN A 220 -7.78 -1.66 27.59
N LEU A 221 -8.96 -1.16 27.27
CA LEU A 221 -9.18 -0.30 26.09
C LEU A 221 -8.42 1.03 26.15
N GLU A 222 -8.20 1.59 27.34
CA GLU A 222 -7.51 2.88 27.51
C GLU A 222 -6.05 2.76 27.06
N LYS A 223 -5.34 1.73 27.54
CA LYS A 223 -3.95 1.45 27.13
C LYS A 223 -3.82 1.22 25.62
N VAL A 224 -4.79 0.51 25.02
CA VAL A 224 -4.78 0.25 23.57
C VAL A 224 -5.02 1.53 22.77
N ASN A 225 -5.97 2.37 23.19
CA ASN A 225 -6.25 3.63 22.49
C ASN A 225 -5.04 4.56 22.53
N ASP A 226 -4.39 4.73 23.69
CA ASP A 226 -3.19 5.58 23.81
C ASP A 226 -2.07 5.08 22.87
N ARG A 227 -1.88 3.76 22.79
CA ARG A 227 -0.89 3.18 21.88
C ARG A 227 -1.28 3.35 20.41
N LEU A 228 -2.55 3.18 20.06
CA LEU A 228 -3.03 3.41 18.70
C LEU A 228 -2.84 4.86 18.25
N GLU A 229 -3.06 5.83 19.14
CA GLU A 229 -2.80 7.25 18.86
C GLU A 229 -1.32 7.51 18.57
N GLU A 230 -0.41 6.88 19.31
CA GLU A 230 1.04 6.97 19.06
C GLU A 230 1.43 6.35 17.70
N LEU A 231 0.90 5.16 17.40
CA LEU A 231 1.14 4.49 16.12
C LEU A 231 0.56 5.28 14.94
N GLU A 232 -0.64 5.83 15.10
CA GLU A 232 -1.28 6.67 14.08
C GLU A 232 -0.44 7.93 13.82
N GLN A 233 0.09 8.57 14.86
CA GLN A 233 1.00 9.70 14.70
C GLN A 233 2.29 9.32 13.97
N GLY A 234 2.88 8.15 14.28
CA GLY A 234 4.08 7.66 13.58
C GLY A 234 3.82 7.35 12.10
N VAL A 235 2.71 6.67 11.79
CA VAL A 235 2.30 6.38 10.41
C VAL A 235 1.98 7.68 9.66
N LEU A 236 1.27 8.62 10.28
CA LEU A 236 0.96 9.92 9.67
C LEU A 236 2.22 10.74 9.40
N ALA A 237 3.19 10.76 10.32
CA ALA A 237 4.47 11.42 10.09
C ALA A 237 5.17 10.85 8.85
N ALA A 238 5.20 9.53 8.71
CA ALA A 238 5.76 8.89 7.53
C ALA A 238 4.96 9.19 6.24
N VAL A 239 3.63 9.29 6.30
CA VAL A 239 2.83 9.58 5.09
C VAL A 239 2.89 11.08 4.69
N ASP A 240 2.95 12.00 5.66
CA ASP A 240 2.86 13.46 5.44
C ASP A 240 4.20 14.14 5.11
N ASP A 241 5.28 13.36 4.96
CA ASP A 241 6.62 13.79 4.54
C ASP A 241 6.65 14.53 3.16
N SER A 242 5.51 14.71 2.50
CA SER A 242 5.35 15.57 1.32
C SER A 242 5.30 17.08 1.62
N THR A 243 5.22 17.49 2.90
CA THR A 243 5.23 18.91 3.31
C THR A 243 6.42 19.22 4.22
N GLY A 244 7.44 19.89 3.67
CA GLY A 244 8.75 20.04 4.32
C GLY A 244 8.74 20.68 5.72
N ASP A 245 9.73 20.23 6.52
CA ASP A 245 10.23 20.69 7.84
C ASP A 245 9.96 19.80 9.08
N THR A 246 9.35 18.62 8.95
CA THR A 246 9.32 17.61 10.05
C THR A 246 10.35 16.49 9.83
N MET A 247 10.88 15.94 10.94
CA MET A 247 11.89 14.87 10.91
C MET A 247 11.39 13.69 10.07
N GLU A 248 12.08 13.42 8.97
CA GLU A 248 11.82 12.32 8.04
C GLU A 248 11.83 11.00 8.80
N MET A 249 10.68 10.32 8.90
CA MET A 249 10.64 8.94 9.39
C MET A 249 10.79 8.00 8.21
N SER A 250 11.88 7.23 8.17
CA SER A 250 12.05 6.18 7.17
C SER A 250 11.01 5.06 7.37
N ILE A 251 10.85 4.21 6.36
CA ILE A 251 10.00 3.01 6.48
C ILE A 251 10.55 2.09 7.59
N GLU A 252 11.87 2.00 7.73
CA GLU A 252 12.52 1.24 8.80
C GLU A 252 12.15 1.78 10.19
N ASP A 253 12.18 3.11 10.38
CA ASP A 253 11.77 3.74 11.65
C ASP A 253 10.31 3.42 12.00
N VAL A 254 9.43 3.34 10.99
CA VAL A 254 8.02 2.95 11.19
C VAL A 254 7.90 1.48 11.55
N LEU A 255 8.64 0.59 10.88
CA LEU A 255 8.60 -0.84 11.17
C LEU A 255 9.17 -1.16 12.56
N ASP A 256 10.26 -0.49 12.94
CA ASP A 256 10.84 -0.57 14.28
C ASP A 256 9.84 -0.08 15.33
N LEU A 257 9.12 1.02 15.09
CA LEU A 257 8.05 1.50 15.99
C LEU A 257 6.92 0.49 16.14
N LEU A 258 6.65 -0.29 15.09
CA LEU A 258 5.61 -1.32 15.03
C LEU A 258 6.07 -2.67 15.59
N ASP A 259 7.31 -2.78 16.07
CA ASP A 259 7.96 -4.03 16.46
C ASP A 259 7.93 -5.08 15.33
N VAL A 260 7.97 -4.64 14.07
CA VAL A 260 8.02 -5.50 12.88
C VAL A 260 9.46 -5.58 12.40
N ASP A 261 9.99 -6.81 12.28
CA ASP A 261 11.34 -7.02 11.75
C ASP A 261 11.47 -6.40 10.35
N ALA A 262 12.32 -5.38 10.23
CA ALA A 262 12.56 -4.66 8.99
C ALA A 262 12.98 -5.59 7.83
N ASN A 263 13.59 -6.75 8.13
CA ASN A 263 13.95 -7.75 7.11
C ASN A 263 12.74 -8.42 6.44
N ARG A 264 11.52 -8.21 6.97
CA ARG A 264 10.26 -8.69 6.38
C ARG A 264 9.63 -7.68 5.42
N ALA A 265 10.08 -6.44 5.39
CA ALA A 265 9.57 -5.48 4.43
C ALA A 265 10.31 -5.60 3.09
N PRO A 266 9.61 -5.48 1.95
CA PRO A 266 10.27 -5.34 0.68
C PRO A 266 11.07 -4.04 0.63
N LEU A 267 12.28 -4.08 0.05
CA LEU A 267 13.08 -2.92 -0.34
C LEU A 267 13.64 -2.04 0.81
N THR A 268 14.15 -2.64 1.89
CA THR A 268 14.94 -1.92 2.92
C THR A 268 16.36 -1.60 2.43
N GLU A 269 16.51 -0.64 1.51
CA GLU A 269 17.73 0.20 1.28
C GLU A 269 17.37 1.53 0.59
#